data_AF-A0A420VDV5-F1
#
_entry.id   AF-A0A420VDV5-F1
#
_cell.length_a   1.000
_cell.length_b   1.000
_cell.length_c   1.000
_cell.angle_alpha   90.00
_cell.angle_beta   90.00
_cell.angle_gamma   90.00
#
_symmetry.space_group_name_H-M   'P 1'
#
loop_
_entity.id
_entity.type
_entity.pdbx_description
1 polymer ?
#
loop_
_entity_poly.entity_id
_entity_poly.type
_entity_poly.pdbx_seq_one_letter_code
_entity_poly.pdbx_strand_id
1 'polypeptide(L)'
;MGYIRHNAIVVTADGNNLAHERLNIAYKKAKELFGDLVSEIVDSPWNKHRSFFIAPDGSKEGWEPSNEFDLKRTEFADFLDSLAFEDGSNCIRFVDVAFDEIHQAEVVRTNRPMKVD
;
A
#
# COMPACT_ATOMS: atom_id res chain seq x y z
N MET A 1 15.29 8.67 22.38
CA MET A 1 13.90 9.20 22.34
C MET A 1 13.32 8.76 21.01
N GLY A 2 12.19 8.02 20.99
CA GLY A 2 11.53 7.64 19.73
C GLY A 2 10.74 8.81 19.11
N TYR A 3 10.50 8.75 17.80
CA TYR A 3 9.71 9.72 17.02
C TYR A 3 8.44 9.05 16.48
N ILE A 4 7.40 9.82 16.13
CA ILE A 4 6.23 9.27 15.45
C ILE A 4 6.52 9.16 13.96
N ARG A 5 6.28 7.95 13.42
CA ARG A 5 6.40 7.65 11.99
C ARG A 5 5.03 7.28 11.45
N HIS A 6 4.65 7.91 10.35
CA HIS A 6 3.38 7.74 9.67
C HIS A 6 3.59 7.00 8.35
N ASN A 7 3.01 5.82 8.19
CA ASN A 7 3.07 5.05 6.94
C ASN A 7 1.72 4.97 6.26
N ALA A 8 1.65 5.30 4.98
CA ALA A 8 0.46 5.14 4.15
C ALA A 8 0.77 4.31 2.92
N ILE A 9 -0.18 3.47 2.51
CA ILE A 9 -0.06 2.68 1.29
C ILE A 9 -1.10 3.15 0.27
N VAL A 10 -0.68 3.46 -0.94
CA VAL A 10 -1.58 3.73 -2.07
C VAL A 10 -1.52 2.57 -3.04
N VAL A 11 -2.67 2.02 -3.40
CA VAL A 11 -2.81 0.90 -4.33
C VAL A 11 -3.59 1.34 -5.56
N THR A 12 -3.12 1.01 -6.75
CA THR A 12 -3.77 1.36 -8.02
C THR A 12 -3.76 0.18 -8.99
N ALA A 13 -4.90 -0.09 -9.62
CA ALA A 13 -5.05 -1.08 -10.67
C ALA A 13 -5.06 -0.46 -12.06
N ASP A 14 -4.58 -1.22 -13.05
CA ASP A 14 -4.77 -0.91 -14.47
C ASP A 14 -6.27 -0.94 -14.87
N GLY A 15 -6.61 -0.33 -16.00
CA GLY A 15 -8.01 -0.10 -16.41
C GLY A 15 -8.79 -1.27 -17.00
N ASN A 16 -8.29 -2.50 -16.85
CA ASN A 16 -8.92 -3.70 -17.41
C ASN A 16 -9.66 -4.51 -16.32
N ASN A 17 -10.61 -5.36 -16.74
CA ASN A 17 -11.48 -6.10 -15.81
C ASN A 17 -10.70 -7.01 -14.87
N LEU A 18 -9.65 -7.68 -15.36
CA LEU A 18 -8.82 -8.56 -14.53
C LEU A 18 -8.10 -7.78 -13.43
N ALA A 19 -7.59 -6.59 -13.74
CA ALA A 19 -6.97 -5.71 -12.76
C ALA A 19 -7.99 -5.22 -11.72
N HIS A 20 -9.23 -4.96 -12.12
CA HIS A 20 -10.30 -4.61 -11.17
C HIS A 20 -10.68 -5.78 -10.25
N GLU A 21 -10.71 -7.00 -10.76
CA GLU A 21 -10.92 -8.21 -9.94
C GLU A 21 -9.80 -8.40 -8.91
N ARG A 22 -8.53 -8.27 -9.34
CA ARG A 22 -7.38 -8.31 -8.43
C ARG A 22 -7.38 -7.17 -7.42
N LEU A 23 -7.83 -5.97 -7.81
CA LEU A 23 -7.97 -4.85 -6.88
C LEU A 23 -9.00 -5.15 -5.80
N ASN A 24 -10.13 -5.75 -6.15
CA ASN A 24 -11.15 -6.14 -5.17
C ASN A 24 -10.64 -7.19 -4.18
N ILE A 25 -9.78 -8.10 -4.63
CA ILE A 25 -9.09 -9.07 -3.77
C ILE A 25 -8.13 -8.35 -2.82
N ALA A 26 -7.28 -7.46 -3.35
CA ALA A 26 -6.38 -6.61 -2.57
C ALA A 26 -7.14 -5.76 -1.54
N TYR A 27 -8.26 -5.16 -1.94
CA TYR A 27 -9.10 -4.33 -1.09
C TYR A 27 -9.66 -5.10 0.10
N LYS A 28 -10.14 -6.34 -0.12
CA LYS A 28 -10.62 -7.21 0.96
C LYS A 28 -9.51 -7.56 1.95
N LYS A 29 -8.32 -7.92 1.45
CA LYS A 29 -7.16 -8.22 2.32
C LYS A 29 -6.71 -6.98 3.10
N ALA A 30 -6.74 -5.80 2.48
CA ALA A 30 -6.47 -4.54 3.17
C ALA A 30 -7.49 -4.29 4.29
N LYS A 31 -8.80 -4.44 4.02
CA LYS A 31 -9.84 -4.26 5.04
C LYS A 31 -9.72 -5.26 6.19
N GLU A 32 -9.30 -6.50 5.91
CA GLU A 32 -9.01 -7.51 6.93
C GLU A 32 -7.85 -7.08 7.86
N LEU A 33 -6.77 -6.53 7.30
CA LEU A 33 -5.58 -6.17 8.06
C LEU A 33 -5.68 -4.81 8.78
N PHE A 34 -6.32 -3.83 8.14
CA PHE A 34 -6.27 -2.42 8.56
C PHE A 34 -7.64 -1.83 8.92
N GLY A 35 -8.74 -2.55 8.67
CA GLY A 35 -10.09 -2.12 9.05
C GLY A 35 -10.47 -0.75 8.49
N ASP A 36 -10.80 0.18 9.38
CA ASP A 36 -11.31 1.51 9.04
C ASP A 36 -10.25 2.46 8.44
N LEU A 37 -8.97 2.08 8.47
CA LEU A 37 -7.91 2.86 7.82
C LEU A 37 -7.96 2.76 6.28
N VAL A 38 -8.69 1.79 5.73
CA VAL A 38 -8.78 1.63 4.27
C VAL A 38 -9.88 2.52 3.72
N SER A 39 -9.55 3.38 2.76
CA SER A 39 -10.52 4.20 2.02
C SER A 39 -11.46 3.36 1.17
N GLU A 40 -12.56 3.92 0.69
CA GLU A 40 -13.29 3.30 -0.41
C GLU A 40 -12.45 3.26 -1.69
N ILE A 41 -12.83 2.39 -2.64
CA ILE A 41 -12.26 2.37 -3.98
C ILE A 41 -12.74 3.60 -4.75
N VAL A 42 -11.79 4.33 -5.33
CA VAL A 42 -12.01 5.53 -6.14
C VAL A 42 -11.72 5.22 -7.61
N ASP A 43 -12.69 5.53 -8.47
CA ASP A 43 -12.53 5.49 -9.92
C ASP A 43 -11.76 6.71 -10.43
N SER A 44 -10.73 6.48 -11.24
CA SER A 44 -10.03 7.55 -11.97
C SER A 44 -10.90 8.04 -13.13
N PRO A 45 -10.95 9.36 -13.38
CA PRO A 45 -11.66 9.91 -14.53
C PRO A 45 -11.06 9.46 -15.87
N TRP A 46 -9.80 8.99 -15.88
CA TRP A 46 -9.08 8.63 -17.10
C TRP A 46 -8.50 7.22 -17.03
N ASN A 47 -8.47 6.55 -18.18
CA ASN A 47 -7.87 5.22 -18.37
C ASN A 47 -8.46 4.11 -17.48
N LYS A 48 -9.64 4.33 -16.87
CA LYS A 48 -10.38 3.37 -16.03
C LYS A 48 -9.58 2.80 -14.85
N HIS A 49 -8.53 3.50 -14.41
CA HIS A 49 -7.80 3.11 -13.22
C HIS A 49 -8.70 3.17 -12.00
N ARG A 50 -8.43 2.30 -11.03
CA ARG A 50 -9.10 2.29 -9.74
C ARG A 50 -8.06 2.24 -8.65
N SER A 51 -8.27 3.01 -7.59
CA SER A 51 -7.32 3.13 -6.51
C SER A 51 -8.01 3.10 -5.16
N PHE A 52 -7.32 2.64 -4.14
CA PHE A 52 -7.67 2.91 -2.75
C PHE A 52 -6.38 3.21 -1.98
N PHE A 53 -6.52 3.75 -0.78
CA PHE A 53 -5.38 3.98 0.10
C PHE A 53 -5.66 3.47 1.50
N ILE A 54 -4.57 3.14 2.19
CA ILE A 54 -4.54 2.86 3.61
C ILE A 54 -4.01 4.12 4.27
N ALA A 55 -4.84 4.75 5.10
CA ALA A 55 -4.50 5.95 5.85
C ALA A 55 -3.34 5.68 6.82
N PRO A 56 -2.61 6.72 7.25
CA PRO A 56 -1.50 6.54 8.17
C PRO A 56 -1.89 5.85 9.48
N ASP A 57 -1.27 4.72 9.77
CA ASP A 57 -1.43 4.01 11.06
C ASP A 57 -0.55 4.55 12.20
N GLY A 58 0.25 5.57 11.90
CA GLY A 58 1.49 5.91 12.59
C GLY A 58 1.50 5.83 14.12
N SER A 59 2.64 5.37 14.65
CA SER A 59 2.89 5.20 16.07
C SER A 59 4.32 5.64 16.41
N LYS A 60 4.65 5.64 17.70
CA LYS A 60 6.00 5.95 18.16
C LYS A 60 6.92 4.78 17.87
N GLU A 61 7.99 5.04 17.14
CA GLU A 61 8.97 4.03 16.76
C GLU A 61 9.56 3.33 17.99
N GLY A 62 9.63 1.99 17.90
CA GLY A 62 10.05 1.11 18.99
C GLY A 62 8.95 0.76 20.00
N TRP A 63 7.70 1.19 19.79
CA TRP A 63 6.55 0.69 20.54
C TRP A 63 5.91 -0.51 19.84
N GLU A 64 5.32 -1.42 20.61
CA GLU A 64 4.64 -2.62 20.09
C GLU A 64 3.65 -2.33 18.96
N PRO A 65 2.80 -1.27 19.02
CA PRO A 65 1.90 -0.96 17.90
C PRO A 65 2.63 -0.59 16.60
N SER A 66 3.78 0.09 16.66
CA SER A 66 4.57 0.41 15.46
C SER A 66 5.04 -0.89 14.79
N ASN A 67 5.59 -1.82 15.58
CA ASN A 67 6.02 -3.14 15.09
C ASN A 67 4.86 -3.98 14.52
N GLU A 68 3.68 -3.94 15.14
CA GLU A 68 2.50 -4.66 14.63
C GLU A 68 2.09 -4.17 13.25
N PHE A 69 2.07 -2.85 13.04
CA PHE A 69 1.72 -2.28 11.75
C PHE A 69 2.81 -2.47 10.69
N ASP A 70 4.09 -2.52 11.06
CA ASP A 70 5.17 -2.96 10.15
C ASP A 70 4.93 -4.37 9.61
N LEU A 71 4.52 -5.30 10.48
CA LEU A 71 4.20 -6.67 10.08
C LEU A 71 2.99 -6.71 9.14
N LYS A 72 1.92 -5.97 9.45
CA LYS A 72 0.73 -5.88 8.59
C LYS A 72 1.04 -5.29 7.22
N ARG A 73 1.84 -4.22 7.16
CA ARG A 73 2.28 -3.61 5.90
C ARG A 73 3.14 -4.57 5.08
N THR A 74 4.05 -5.29 5.73
CA THR A 74 4.88 -6.31 5.08
C THR A 74 4.02 -7.43 4.52
N GLU A 75 3.10 -7.98 5.32
CA GLU A 75 2.16 -9.03 4.89
C GLU A 75 1.31 -8.58 3.71
N PHE A 76 0.78 -7.34 3.77
CA PHE A 76 -0.03 -6.81 2.69
C PHE A 76 0.77 -6.59 1.40
N ALA A 77 1.97 -6.04 1.50
CA ALA A 77 2.84 -5.83 0.35
C ALA A 77 3.27 -7.16 -0.30
N ASP A 78 3.62 -8.17 0.50
CA ASP A 78 3.92 -9.53 0.00
C ASP A 78 2.70 -10.15 -0.68
N PHE A 79 1.51 -9.95 -0.13
CA PHE A 79 0.27 -10.37 -0.75
C PHE A 79 0.06 -9.69 -2.11
N LEU A 80 0.26 -8.37 -2.22
CA LEU A 80 0.15 -7.66 -3.49
C LEU A 80 1.15 -8.16 -4.53
N ASP A 81 2.38 -8.49 -4.12
CA ASP A 81 3.39 -9.08 -4.98
C ASP A 81 3.01 -10.50 -5.43
N SER A 82 2.37 -11.29 -4.56
CA SER A 82 1.85 -12.61 -4.92
C SER A 82 0.76 -12.59 -6.00
N LEU A 83 0.13 -11.43 -6.24
CA LEU A 83 -0.85 -11.24 -7.32
C LEU A 83 -0.19 -10.98 -8.68
N ALA A 84 1.14 -10.98 -8.77
CA ALA A 84 1.86 -10.89 -10.03
C ALA A 84 1.53 -12.06 -10.96
N PHE A 85 1.69 -11.83 -12.26
CA PHE A 85 1.63 -12.88 -13.27
C PHE A 85 2.91 -13.73 -13.24
N GLU A 86 2.88 -14.89 -13.91
CA GLU A 86 4.03 -15.80 -14.00
C GLU A 86 5.27 -15.14 -14.62
N ASP A 87 5.07 -14.15 -15.49
CA ASP A 87 6.15 -13.37 -16.11
C ASP A 87 6.72 -12.26 -15.19
N GLY A 88 6.23 -12.16 -13.96
CA GLY A 88 6.63 -11.16 -12.97
C GLY A 88 5.97 -9.79 -13.16
N SER A 89 5.15 -9.59 -14.20
CA SER A 89 4.39 -8.36 -14.35
C SER A 89 3.25 -8.28 -13.32
N ASN A 90 2.81 -7.08 -12.96
CA ASN A 90 1.69 -6.88 -12.04
C ASN A 90 0.78 -5.75 -12.53
N CYS A 91 -0.51 -6.04 -12.65
CA CYS A 91 -1.53 -5.06 -13.02
C CYS A 91 -2.07 -4.26 -11.82
N ILE A 92 -1.62 -4.60 -10.62
CA ILE A 92 -1.75 -3.82 -9.40
C ILE A 92 -0.39 -3.19 -9.10
N ARG A 93 -0.39 -1.92 -8.71
CA ARG A 93 0.79 -1.18 -8.30
C ARG A 93 0.55 -0.61 -6.92
N PHE A 94 1.59 -0.55 -6.11
CA PHE A 94 1.50 0.15 -4.84
C PHE A 94 2.76 0.95 -4.52
N VAL A 95 2.57 1.91 -3.62
CA VAL A 95 3.65 2.61 -2.93
C VAL A 95 3.31 2.68 -1.44
N ASP A 96 4.24 2.24 -0.61
CA ASP A 96 4.28 2.52 0.82
C ASP A 96 5.15 3.76 1.02
N VAL A 97 4.57 4.82 1.54
CA VAL A 97 5.25 6.08 1.86
C VAL A 97 5.25 6.30 3.35
N ALA A 98 6.37 6.75 3.88
CA ALA A 98 6.50 7.15 5.27
C ALA A 98 6.87 8.62 5.40
N PHE A 99 6.40 9.26 6.47
CA PHE A 99 6.88 10.56 6.92
C PHE A 99 6.86 10.66 8.45
N ASP A 100 7.63 11.57 9.03
CA ASP A 100 7.77 11.65 10.48
C ASP A 100 7.78 13.09 11.05
N GLU A 101 7.82 13.19 12.38
CA GLU A 101 7.88 14.46 13.13
C GLU A 101 9.18 15.25 12.92
N ILE A 102 10.21 14.63 12.32
CA ILE A 102 11.48 15.28 11.99
C ILE A 102 11.56 15.68 10.51
N HIS A 103 10.41 15.70 9.82
CA HIS A 103 10.24 16.12 8.43
C HIS A 103 11.01 15.26 7.42
N GLN A 104 11.33 14.01 7.77
CA GLN A 104 11.80 13.03 6.80
C GLN A 104 10.59 12.41 6.09
N ALA A 105 10.75 12.16 4.79
CA ALA A 105 9.77 11.45 3.99
C ALA A 105 10.51 10.47 3.07
N GLU A 106 9.97 9.27 2.92
CA GLU A 106 10.59 8.23 2.10
C GLU A 106 9.58 7.29 1.46
N VAL A 107 10.00 6.64 0.37
CA VAL A 107 9.31 5.51 -0.22
C VAL A 107 9.89 4.25 0.41
N VAL A 108 9.09 3.56 1.23
CA VAL A 108 9.50 2.37 1.97
C VAL A 108 9.54 1.16 1.06
N ARG A 109 8.48 0.97 0.25
CA ARG A 109 8.38 -0.17 -0.67
C ARG A 109 7.47 0.16 -1.85
N THR A 110 7.81 -0.41 -3.00
CA THR A 110 6.93 -0.49 -4.18
C THR A 110 7.13 -1.84 -4.84
N ASN A 111 6.17 -2.26 -5.66
CA ASN A 111 6.29 -3.47 -6.49
C ASN A 111 6.83 -3.21 -7.91
N ARG A 112 7.44 -2.05 -8.13
CA ARG A 112 8.18 -1.75 -9.36
C ARG A 112 9.57 -1.28 -9.00
N PRO A 113 10.58 -1.62 -9.80
CA PRO A 113 11.89 -1.04 -9.61
C PRO A 113 11.79 0.49 -9.73
N MET A 114 12.35 1.20 -8.74
CA MET A 114 12.55 2.63 -8.86
C MET A 114 13.45 2.89 -10.07
N LYS A 115 13.03 3.79 -10.94
CA LYS A 115 13.95 4.33 -11.94
C LYS A 115 14.96 5.20 -11.19
N VAL A 116 16.22 4.80 -11.21
CA VAL A 116 17.32 5.68 -10.84
C VAL A 116 17.61 6.51 -12.10
N ASP A 117 17.37 7.81 -12.03
CA ASP A 117 17.71 8.76 -13.09
C ASP A 117 19.25 8.87 -13.26
#